data_AF-A0A839H8Q7-F1
#
_entry.id   AF-A0A839H8Q7-F1
#
_cell.length_a   1.000
_cell.length_b   1.000
_cell.length_c   1.000
_cell.angle_alpha   90.00
_cell.angle_beta   90.00
_cell.angle_gamma   90.00
#
_symmetry.space_group_name_H-M   'P 1'
#
loop_
_entity.id
_entity.type
_entity.pdbx_description
1 polymer ?
#
loop_
_entity_poly.entity_id
_entity_poly.type
_entity_poly.pdbx_seq_one_letter_code
_entity_poly.pdbx_strand_id
1 'polypeptide(L)'
;MKEQGTLKDKLVEVAGEIVGMVVEDNKKTLLIRKAHYSAGNENVLLMENAMFFDRANIMNAYWVKFVDPKLSIRSVNALGDIRDFLNI
;
A
#
# COMPACT_ATOMS: atom_id res chain seq x y z
N MET A 1 0.80 -25.43 12.09
CA MET A 1 0.79 -24.50 10.94
C MET A 1 0.73 -23.09 11.48
N LYS A 2 1.71 -22.23 11.20
CA LYS A 2 1.57 -20.80 11.54
C LYS A 2 0.47 -20.23 10.65
N GLU A 3 -0.56 -19.65 11.27
CA GLU A 3 -1.51 -18.80 10.54
C GLU A 3 -0.69 -17.75 9.81
N GLN A 4 -0.78 -17.73 8.47
CA GLN A 4 -0.22 -16.62 7.71
C GLN A 4 -1.07 -15.41 8.05
N GLY A 5 -0.52 -14.51 8.88
CA GLY A 5 -1.16 -13.24 9.18
C GLY A 5 -1.49 -12.49 7.90
N THR A 6 -2.59 -11.74 7.93
CA THR A 6 -3.02 -10.89 6.80
C THR A 6 -1.91 -9.90 6.41
N LEU A 7 -1.76 -9.70 5.10
CA LEU A 7 -0.90 -8.66 4.51
C LEU A 7 -1.65 -7.34 4.33
N LYS A 8 -2.96 -7.30 4.61
CA LYS A 8 -3.75 -6.07 4.55
C LYS A 8 -3.11 -4.97 5.40
N ASP A 9 -3.11 -3.75 4.88
CA ASP A 9 -2.53 -2.54 5.46
C ASP A 9 -0.99 -2.52 5.57
N LYS A 10 -0.30 -3.55 5.02
CA LYS A 10 1.17 -3.53 4.91
C LYS A 10 1.63 -2.73 3.71
N LEU A 11 2.76 -2.03 3.89
CA LEU A 11 3.48 -1.39 2.80
C LEU A 11 4.25 -2.44 2.01
N VAL A 12 4.32 -2.22 0.70
CA VAL A 12 5.06 -3.04 -0.24
C VAL A 12 6.34 -2.30 -0.60
N GLU A 13 7.47 -2.87 -0.19
CA GLU A 13 8.81 -2.40 -0.54
C GLU A 13 9.35 -3.28 -1.68
N VAL A 14 9.80 -2.65 -2.77
CA VAL A 14 10.48 -3.31 -3.88
C VAL A 14 11.88 -2.74 -3.97
N ALA A 15 12.90 -3.60 -3.85
CA ALA A 15 14.31 -3.21 -3.93
C ALA A 15 14.71 -2.02 -3.03
N GLY A 16 14.07 -1.87 -1.86
CA GLY A 16 14.34 -0.78 -0.91
C GLY A 16 13.43 0.45 -1.04
N GLU A 17 12.52 0.48 -2.03
CA GLU A 17 11.60 1.59 -2.25
C GLU A 17 10.15 1.20 -1.92
N ILE A 18 9.43 2.05 -1.18
CA ILE A 18 7.99 1.88 -0.95
C ILE A 18 7.25 2.18 -2.25
N VAL A 19 6.61 1.17 -2.83
CA VAL A 19 5.88 1.29 -4.11
C VAL A 19 4.36 1.23 -3.94
N GLY A 20 3.88 0.74 -2.80
CA GLY A 20 2.45 0.54 -2.60
C GLY A 20 2.05 0.12 -1.19
N MET A 21 0.75 -0.10 -1.03
CA MET A 21 0.14 -0.65 0.18
C MET A 21 -0.90 -1.70 -0.23
N VAL A 22 -0.93 -2.83 0.48
CA VAL A 22 -1.95 -3.86 0.29
C VAL A 22 -3.26 -3.35 0.87
N VAL A 23 -4.25 -3.10 0.02
CA VAL A 23 -5.59 -2.67 0.43
C VAL A 23 -6.55 -3.84 0.60
N GLU A 24 -6.32 -4.93 -0.12
CA GLU A 24 -7.04 -6.20 0.04
C GLU A 24 -6.07 -7.38 -0.03
N ASP A 25 -6.22 -8.33 0.88
CA ASP A 25 -5.52 -9.61 0.90
C ASP A 25 -6.56 -10.73 0.90
N ASN A 26 -6.56 -11.55 -0.14
CA ASN A 26 -7.36 -12.76 -0.21
C ASN A 26 -6.48 -13.97 -0.55
N LYS A 27 -7.06 -15.17 -0.54
CA LYS A 27 -6.30 -16.43 -0.69
C LYS A 27 -5.45 -16.52 -1.97
N LYS A 28 -5.82 -15.81 -3.04
CA LYS A 28 -5.17 -15.91 -4.36
C LYS A 28 -4.52 -14.62 -4.82
N THR A 29 -5.05 -13.47 -4.42
CA THR A 29 -4.63 -12.18 -4.95
C THR A 29 -4.42 -11.15 -3.85
N LEU A 30 -3.49 -10.24 -4.10
CA LEU A 30 -3.36 -8.98 -3.37
C LEU A 30 -3.82 -7.84 -4.27
N LEU A 31 -4.63 -6.92 -3.75
CA LEU A 31 -4.85 -5.62 -4.37
C LEU A 31 -3.86 -4.65 -3.75
N ILE A 32 -2.94 -4.13 -4.56
CA ILE A 32 -1.91 -3.19 -4.12
C ILE A 32 -2.21 -1.83 -4.73
N ARG A 33 -2.46 -0.85 -3.86
CA ARG A 33 -2.61 0.55 -4.23
C ARG A 33 -1.23 1.21 -4.29
N LYS A 34 -0.93 1.90 -5.39
CA LYS A 34 0.37 2.54 -5.61
C LYS A 34 0.61 3.59 -4.53
N ALA A 35 1.85 3.69 -4.07
CA ALA A 35 2.28 4.66 -3.09
C ALA A 35 3.51 5.41 -3.58
N HIS A 36 3.62 6.68 -3.21
CA HIS A 36 4.84 7.48 -3.35
C HIS A 36 5.35 7.83 -1.96
N TYR A 37 6.64 7.62 -1.75
CA TYR A 37 7.37 8.09 -0.57
C TYR A 37 8.31 9.21 -1.01
N SER A 38 8.29 10.34 -0.29
CA SER A 38 9.23 11.44 -0.49
C SER A 38 10.05 11.58 0.77
N ALA A 39 11.37 11.40 0.68
CA ALA A 39 12.26 11.38 1.85
C ALA A 39 12.22 12.65 2.71
N GLY A 40 11.74 13.79 2.18
CA GLY A 40 11.56 15.04 2.91
C GLY A 40 10.19 15.21 3.59
N ASN A 41 9.26 14.30 3.36
CA ASN A 41 7.91 14.35 3.89
C ASN A 41 7.67 12.97 4.51
N GLU A 42 7.66 12.85 5.84
CA GLU A 42 7.56 11.58 6.60
C GLU A 42 6.19 10.86 6.44
N ASN A 43 5.57 11.02 5.28
CA ASN A 43 4.28 10.53 4.89
C ASN A 43 4.42 9.61 3.67
N VAL A 44 3.64 8.53 3.66
CA VAL A 44 3.41 7.72 2.46
C VAL A 44 2.14 8.23 1.80
N LEU A 45 2.22 8.60 0.52
CA LEU A 45 1.09 9.08 -0.28
C LEU A 45 0.51 7.94 -1.11
N LEU A 46 -0.70 7.48 -0.79
CA LEU A 46 -1.42 6.52 -1.63
C LEU A 46 -2.04 7.23 -2.84
N MET A 47 -1.76 6.72 -4.03
CA MET A 47 -2.27 7.21 -5.30
C MET A 47 -3.55 6.48 -5.69
N GLU A 48 -4.35 7.04 -6.60
CA GLU A 48 -5.63 6.44 -7.04
C GLU A 48 -5.47 5.06 -7.71
N ASN A 49 -4.31 4.79 -8.32
CA ASN A 49 -4.07 3.57 -9.06
C ASN A 49 -3.86 2.37 -8.14
N ALA A 50 -4.55 1.26 -8.42
CA ALA A 50 -4.34 -0.03 -7.77
C ALA A 50 -4.30 -1.16 -8.79
N MET A 51 -3.59 -2.24 -8.47
CA MET A 51 -3.42 -3.39 -9.35
C MET A 51 -3.50 -4.70 -8.56
N PHE A 52 -4.11 -5.72 -9.17
CA PHE A 52 -4.15 -7.07 -8.63
C PHE A 52 -2.87 -7.84 -8.96
N PHE A 53 -2.36 -8.56 -7.97
CA PHE A 53 -1.21 -9.44 -8.11
C PHE A 53 -1.56 -10.83 -7.61
N ASP A 54 -1.00 -11.85 -8.24
CA ASP A 54 -1.03 -13.20 -7.69
C ASP A 54 -0.22 -13.24 -6.38
N ARG A 55 -0.87 -13.73 -5.32
CA ARG A 55 -0.32 -13.72 -3.96
C ARG A 55 0.90 -14.62 -3.84
N ALA A 56 0.89 -15.78 -4.47
CA ALA A 56 2.02 -16.72 -4.38
C ALA A 56 3.26 -16.15 -5.07
N ASN A 57 3.08 -15.55 -6.26
CA ASN A 57 4.17 -14.96 -7.03
C ASN A 57 4.85 -13.82 -6.28
N ILE A 58 4.08 -12.89 -5.71
CA ILE A 58 4.65 -11.73 -5.03
C ILE A 58 5.27 -12.08 -3.68
N MET A 59 4.71 -13.03 -2.93
CA MET A 59 5.29 -13.46 -1.65
C MET A 59 6.59 -14.25 -1.82
N ASN A 60 6.73 -14.98 -2.93
CA ASN A 60 7.94 -15.75 -3.22
C ASN A 60 9.04 -14.91 -3.91
N ALA A 61 8.76 -13.64 -4.23
CA ALA A 61 9.73 -12.75 -4.85
C ALA A 61 10.71 -12.19 -3.80
N TYR A 62 11.99 -12.56 -3.91
CA TYR A 62 13.01 -12.16 -2.94
C TYR A 62 13.25 -10.64 -2.84
N TRP A 63 12.90 -9.90 -3.90
CA TRP A 63 13.03 -8.44 -3.98
C TRP A 63 11.82 -7.68 -3.45
N VAL A 64 10.78 -8.37 -2.98
CA VAL A 64 9.58 -7.77 -2.37
C VAL A 64 9.56 -8.03 -0.88
N LYS A 65 9.28 -6.98 -0.10
CA LYS A 65 9.04 -7.10 1.34
C LYS A 65 7.71 -6.45 1.69
N PHE A 66 7.04 -7.05 2.68
CA PHE A 66 5.85 -6.49 3.30
C PHE A 66 6.23 -5.96 4.68
N VAL A 67 6.12 -4.66 4.88
CA VAL A 67 6.57 -3.98 6.10
C VAL A 67 5.40 -3.26 6.76
N ASP A 68 5.38 -3.27 8.08
CA ASP A 68 4.36 -2.55 8.84
C ASP A 68 4.60 -1.04 8.69
N PRO A 69 3.54 -0.24 8.44
CA PRO A 69 3.68 1.20 8.29
C PRO A 69 4.11 1.83 9.61
N LYS A 70 5.33 2.40 9.63
CA LYS A 70 5.81 3.26 10.71
C LYS A 70 5.57 4.75 10.44
N LEU A 71 5.23 5.07 9.20
CA LEU A 71 5.03 6.42 8.69
C LEU A 71 3.54 6.75 8.65
N SER A 72 3.21 8.03 8.71
CA SER A 72 1.82 8.48 8.51
C SER A 72 1.40 8.18 7.07
N ILE A 73 0.30 7.44 6.91
CA ILE A 73 -0.26 7.15 5.59
C ILE A 73 -1.29 8.24 5.27
N ARG A 74 -1.09 8.94 4.15
CA ARG A 74 -2.08 9.86 3.60
C ARG A 74 -2.60 9.29 2.29
N SER A 75 -3.92 9.30 2.14
CA SER A 75 -4.54 8.92 0.89
C SER A 75 -4.73 10.17 0.05
N VAL A 76 -4.10 10.22 -1.12
CA VAL A 76 -4.54 11.11 -2.19
C VAL A 76 -5.71 10.39 -2.85
N ASN A 77 -6.87 10.56 -2.24
CA ASN A 77 -8.09 10.53 -3.04
C ASN A 77 -8.13 11.89 -3.77
N ALA A 78 -8.86 12.02 -4.87
CA ALA A 78 -9.51 13.28 -5.25
C ALA A 78 -10.41 13.79 -4.09
N LEU A 79 -9.79 14.16 -2.97
CA LEU A 79 -10.30 14.68 -1.71
C LEU A 79 -9.38 15.80 -1.22
N GLY A 80 -8.74 16.55 -2.12
CA GLY A 80 -8.85 18.00 -1.93
C GLY A 80 -10.33 18.37 -1.80
N ASP A 81 -11.17 17.66 -2.55
CA ASP A 81 -12.58 17.88 -2.74
C ASP A 81 -13.54 17.59 -1.58
N ILE A 82 -13.38 16.68 -0.59
CA ILE A 82 -14.48 16.55 0.41
C ILE A 82 -14.63 17.81 1.29
N ARG A 83 -13.56 18.50 1.64
CA ARG A 83 -13.67 19.77 2.39
C ARG A 83 -14.17 20.89 1.47
N ASP A 84 -13.73 20.93 0.23
CA ASP A 84 -14.22 21.89 -0.78
C ASP A 84 -15.66 21.57 -1.28
N PHE A 85 -16.11 20.32 -1.19
CA PHE A 85 -17.43 19.79 -1.61
C PHE A 85 -18.45 19.80 -0.47
N LEU A 86 -18.01 19.59 0.78
CA LEU A 86 -18.87 19.74 1.96
C LEU A 86 -18.95 21.20 2.43
N ASN A 87 -18.09 22.09 1.94
CA ASN A 87 -18.07 23.51 2.30
C ASN A 87 -18.12 23.73 3.83
N ILE A 88 -17.27 22.98 4.57
CA ILE A 88 -17.09 23.06 6.03
C ILE A 88 -15.63 23.29 6.37
#